data_AF-A0A838PGN1-F1
#
_entry.id   AF-A0A838PGN1-F1
#
_cell.length_a   1.000
_cell.length_b   1.000
_cell.length_c   1.000
_cell.angle_alpha   90.00
_cell.angle_beta   90.00
_cell.angle_gamma   90.00
#
_symmetry.space_group_name_H-M   'P 1'
#
loop_
_entity.id
_entity.type
_entity.pdbx_description
1 polymer ?
#
loop_
_entity_poly.entity_id
_entity_poly.type
_entity_poly.pdbx_seq_one_letter_code
_entity_poly.pdbx_strand_id
1 'polypeptide(L)'
;MKLEDNGIYKLPDGREFLVRAGRHGVYFLHDLRQGVASAPVYLIDGSGQFLSWGKRTRWSLSDLSNTGRASSPELQRLRVL
;
A
#
# COMPACT_ATOMS: atom_id res chain seq x y z
N MET A 1 7.58 9.48 -8.09
CA MET A 1 6.16 9.56 -7.68
C MET A 1 6.10 9.56 -6.16
N LYS A 2 5.15 10.27 -5.53
CA LYS A 2 4.94 10.22 -4.07
C LYS A 2 3.55 9.65 -3.82
N LEU A 3 3.44 8.62 -2.98
CA LEU A 3 2.14 8.07 -2.59
C LEU A 3 1.57 8.88 -1.42
N GLU A 4 0.27 9.06 -1.44
CA GLU A 4 -0.49 9.68 -0.36
C GLU A 4 -0.78 8.68 0.75
N ASP A 5 -0.58 9.08 2.01
CA ASP A 5 -0.92 8.25 3.16
C ASP A 5 -2.43 8.01 3.20
N ASN A 6 -2.82 6.75 3.41
CA ASN A 6 -4.19 6.24 3.32
C ASN A 6 -4.83 6.27 1.91
N GLY A 7 -4.07 6.58 0.86
CA GLY A 7 -4.53 6.44 -0.51
C GLY A 7 -4.67 4.97 -0.95
N ILE A 8 -5.59 4.70 -1.87
CA ILE A 8 -5.79 3.38 -2.49
C ILE A 8 -5.21 3.38 -3.90
N TYR A 9 -4.26 2.48 -4.13
CA TYR A 9 -3.55 2.35 -5.41
C TYR A 9 -3.71 0.94 -5.98
N LYS A 10 -3.65 0.85 -7.31
CA LYS A 10 -3.90 -0.38 -8.05
C LYS A 10 -2.66 -0.82 -8.82
N LEU A 11 -2.34 -2.11 -8.75
CA LEU A 11 -1.30 -2.74 -9.57
C LEU A 11 -1.85 -3.19 -10.93
N PRO A 12 -0.99 -3.47 -11.93
CA PRO A 12 -1.41 -3.91 -13.26
C PRO A 12 -2.18 -5.23 -13.28
N ASP A 13 -2.01 -6.07 -12.25
CA ASP A 13 -2.76 -7.31 -12.08
C ASP A 13 -4.19 -7.10 -11.54
N GLY A 14 -4.58 -5.84 -11.32
CA GLY A 14 -5.92 -5.47 -10.88
C GLY A 14 -6.08 -5.35 -9.36
N ARG A 15 -5.11 -5.82 -8.57
CA ARG A 15 -5.20 -5.77 -7.10
C ARG A 15 -5.00 -4.36 -6.58
N GLU A 16 -5.72 -4.06 -5.51
CA GLU A 16 -5.74 -2.74 -4.88
C GLU A 16 -5.23 -2.81 -3.45
N PHE A 17 -4.51 -1.77 -3.05
CA PHE A 17 -3.82 -1.74 -1.77
C PHE A 17 -3.99 -0.38 -1.11
N LEU A 18 -4.11 -0.42 0.21
CA LEU A 18 -4.02 0.75 1.07
C LEU A 18 -2.56 1.09 1.32
N VAL A 19 -2.18 2.34 1.08
CA VAL A 19 -0.83 2.84 1.36
C VAL A 19 -0.73 3.35 2.79
N ARG A 20 0.37 3.01 3.45
CA ARG A 20 0.90 3.74 4.61
C ARG A 20 2.29 4.27 4.31
N ALA A 21 2.51 5.55 4.57
CA ALA A 21 3.80 6.20 4.38
C ALA A 21 4.74 5.93 5.57
N GLY A 22 5.93 5.41 5.27
CA GLY A 22 7.03 5.26 6.21
C GLY A 22 7.98 6.46 6.21
N ARG A 23 9.14 6.30 6.86
CA ARG A 23 10.23 7.28 6.81
C ARG A 23 11.03 7.13 5.52
N HIS A 24 11.71 8.20 5.10
CA HIS A 24 12.69 8.18 4.00
C HIS A 24 12.16 7.64 2.67
N GLY A 25 10.89 7.91 2.34
CA GLY A 25 10.30 7.49 1.06
C GLY A 25 9.92 6.02 1.00
N VAL A 26 9.97 5.30 2.12
CA VAL A 26 9.45 3.92 2.22
C VAL A 26 7.94 3.94 2.29
N TYR A 27 7.28 2.98 1.65
CA TYR A 27 5.83 2.78 1.72
C TYR A 27 5.47 1.34 2.08
N PHE A 28 4.31 1.17 2.70
CA PHE A 28 3.75 -0.14 3.04
C PHE A 28 2.39 -0.28 2.36
N LEU A 29 2.20 -1.40 1.64
CA LEU A 29 0.96 -1.72 0.95
C LEU A 29 0.21 -2.82 1.70
N HIS A 30 -0.97 -2.48 2.20
CA HIS A 30 -1.83 -3.39 2.93
C HIS A 30 -2.99 -3.86 2.07
N ASP A 31 -3.37 -5.12 2.24
CA ASP A 31 -4.58 -5.67 1.62
C ASP A 31 -5.81 -4.93 2.17
N LEU A 32 -6.72 -4.49 1.29
CA LEU A 32 -7.90 -3.71 1.68
C LEU A 32 -8.86 -4.48 2.58
N ARG A 33 -8.90 -5.82 2.51
CA ARG A 33 -9.79 -6.65 3.30
C ARG A 33 -9.25 -6.90 4.70
N GLN A 34 -7.93 -6.98 4.84
CA GLN A 34 -7.25 -7.20 6.13
C GLN A 34 -6.94 -5.90 6.87
N GLY A 35 -6.71 -4.81 6.13
CA GLY A 35 -6.39 -3.50 6.69
C GLY A 35 -4.97 -3.40 7.26
N VAL A 36 -4.70 -2.30 7.98
CA VAL A 36 -3.35 -1.96 8.46
C VAL A 36 -2.91 -2.72 9.71
N ALA A 37 -3.83 -3.40 10.40
CA ALA A 37 -3.51 -4.23 11.56
C ALA A 37 -2.75 -5.51 11.16
N SER A 38 -2.92 -5.95 9.92
CA SER A 38 -2.18 -7.07 9.33
C SER A 38 -0.87 -6.61 8.71
N ALA A 39 0.09 -7.55 8.60
CA ALA A 39 1.37 -7.30 7.95
C ALA A 39 1.17 -6.80 6.50
N PRO A 40 2.02 -5.86 6.03
CA PRO A 40 1.92 -5.37 4.67
C PRO A 40 2.24 -6.49 3.67
N VAL A 41 1.51 -6.51 2.55
CA VAL A 41 1.74 -7.44 1.44
C VAL A 41 3.04 -7.08 0.71
N TYR A 42 3.27 -5.77 0.55
CA TYR A 42 4.49 -5.23 -0.05
C TYR A 42 5.05 -4.09 0.78
N LEU A 43 6.37 -4.03 0.85
CA LEU A 43 7.14 -2.84 1.20
C LEU A 43 7.70 -2.24 -0.08
N ILE A 44 7.67 -0.93 -0.21
CA ILE A 44 8.34 -0.19 -1.27
C ILE A 44 9.52 0.52 -0.63
N ASP A 45 10.74 0.19 -1.05
CA ASP A 45 11.93 0.86 -0.52
C ASP A 45 12.08 2.29 -1.09
N GLY A 46 13.08 3.03 -0.58
CA GLY A 46 13.33 4.41 -1.03
C GLY A 46 13.74 4.55 -2.49
N SER A 47 14.07 3.44 -3.19
CA SER A 47 14.32 3.43 -4.64
C SER A 47 13.05 3.20 -5.46
N GLY A 48 11.93 2.88 -4.81
CA GLY A 48 10.67 2.54 -5.46
C GLY A 48 10.53 1.06 -5.79
N GLN A 49 11.42 0.18 -5.30
CA GLN A 49 11.35 -1.26 -5.56
C GLN A 49 10.40 -1.94 -4.57
N PHE A 50 9.53 -2.82 -5.07
CA PHE A 50 8.65 -3.62 -4.21
C PHE A 50 9.39 -4.84 -3.67
N LEU A 51 9.25 -5.05 -2.36
CA LEU A 51 9.67 -6.23 -1.63
C LEU A 51 8.42 -6.93 -1.06
N SER A 52 8.31 -8.24 -1.24
CA SER A 52 7.35 -9.07 -0.51
C SER A 52 8.12 -10.02 0.38
N TRP A 53 7.87 -9.96 1.69
CA TRP A 53 8.62 -10.75 2.68
C TRP A 53 10.15 -10.63 2.51
N GLY A 54 10.63 -9.41 2.22
CA GLY A 54 12.04 -9.10 2.00
C GLY A 54 12.62 -9.46 0.62
N LYS A 55 11.84 -10.11 -0.26
CA LYS A 55 12.28 -10.50 -1.61
C LYS A 55 11.81 -9.50 -2.64
N ARG A 56 12.71 -9.10 -3.56
CA ARG A 56 12.36 -8.26 -4.72
C ARG A 56 11.28 -8.93 -5.56
N THR A 57 10.36 -8.12 -6.04
CA THR A 57 9.30 -8.55 -6.95
C THR A 57 9.51 -7.89 -8.32
N ARG A 58 8.71 -8.28 -9.32
CA ARG A 58 8.71 -7.63 -10.62
C ARG A 58 8.13 -6.21 -10.62
N TRP A 59 7.47 -5.81 -9.54
CA TRP A 59 6.77 -4.54 -9.44
C TRP A 59 7.66 -3.43 -8.90
N SER A 60 7.32 -2.21 -9.30
CA SER A 60 7.96 -0.96 -8.95
C SER A 60 6.90 0.10 -8.64
N LEU A 61 7.33 1.20 -8.03
CA LEU A 61 6.46 2.33 -7.69
C LEU A 61 5.73 2.90 -8.92
N SER A 62 6.36 2.87 -10.09
CA SER A 62 5.76 3.32 -11.35
C SER A 62 4.63 2.43 -11.85
N ASP A 63 4.53 1.19 -11.39
CA ASP A 63 3.44 0.28 -11.78
C ASP A 63 2.13 0.59 -11.05
N LEU A 64 2.17 1.42 -9.99
CA LEU A 64 0.97 1.82 -9.27
C LEU A 64 0.19 2.89 -10.03
N SER A 65 -1.09 2.61 -10.23
CA SER A 65 -2.07 3.58 -10.68
C SER A 65 -2.85 4.14 -9.48
N ASN A 66 -2.96 5.47 -9.38
CA ASN A 66 -3.81 6.12 -8.40
C ASN A 66 -5.29 5.85 -8.75
N THR A 67 -6.09 5.43 -7.76
CA THR A 67 -7.52 5.18 -7.97
C THR A 67 -8.41 6.38 -7.63
N GLY A 68 -7.85 7.45 -7.06
CA GLY A 68 -8.59 8.61 -6.55
C GLY A 68 -9.34 8.36 -5.25
N ARG A 69 -9.28 7.14 -4.70
CA ARG A 69 -9.92 6.79 -3.42
C ARG A 69 -8.91 6.82 -2.29
N ALA A 70 -9.41 7.14 -1.09
CA ALA A 70 -8.67 7.04 0.16
C ALA A 70 -9.50 6.26 1.19
N SER A 71 -8.82 5.60 2.13
CA SER A 71 -9.48 4.98 3.27
C SER A 71 -9.57 6.01 4.40
N SER A 72 -10.79 6.35 4.82
CA SER A 72 -10.99 7.18 6.01
C SER A 72 -10.68 6.36 7.28
N PRO A 73 -9.81 6.85 8.19
CA PRO A 73 -9.48 6.16 9.44
C PRO A 73 -10.69 5.78 10.30
N GLU A 74 -11.80 6.53 10.20
CA GLU A 74 -13.03 6.30 10.96
C GLU A 74 -13.72 4.97 10.58
N LEU A 75 -13.59 4.51 9.33
CA LEU A 75 -14.20 3.27 8.87
C LEU A 75 -13.40 2.01 9.25
N GLN A 76 -12.13 2.14 9.63
CA GLN A 76 -11.31 1.00 10.05
C GLN A 76 -11.56 0.59 11.52
N ARG A 77 -12.12 1.48 12.35
CA ARG A 77 -12.51 1.15 13.74
C ARG A 77 -13.82 0.34 13.81
N LEU A 78 -14.66 0.39 12.78
CA LEU A 78 -16.00 -0.23 12.79
C LEU A 78 -16.02 -1.73 12.46
N ARG A 79 -14.86 -2.35 12.16
CA ARG A 79 -14.74 -3.81 11.93
C ARG A 79 -14.17 -4.58 13.13
N VAL A 80 -14.30 -4.02 14.33
CA VAL A 80 -14.10 -4.74 15.59
C VAL A 80 -15.43 -4.76 16.32
N LEU A 81 -16.35 -5.61 15.85
CA LEU A 81 -17.51 -6.11 16.60
C LEU A 81 -17.73 -7.56 16.21
#